data_AF-A0A2N2AGK9-F1
#
_entry.id   AF-A0A2N2AGK9-F1
#
_cell.length_a   1.000
_cell.length_b   1.000
_cell.length_c   1.000
_cell.angle_alpha   90.00
_cell.angle_beta   90.00
_cell.angle_gamma   90.00
#
_symmetry.space_group_name_H-M   'P 1'
#
loop_
_entity.id
_entity.type
_entity.pdbx_description
1 polymer ?
#
loop_
_entity_poly.entity_id
_entity_poly.type
_entity_poly.pdbx_seq_one_letter_code
_entity_poly.pdbx_strand_id
1 'polypeptide(L)'
;MSMNCSRALAVIALIFVSPAMAADGMPQFTIAYFNGNCPDGWDNTSLASANGRFLLPTILGGGSGAFSGEALSSQQQPTHQHAKATGTITTSSKEYVLIGGCCNDSLGDSGTYTMAGSAKTASAALPYIQYNVCMKQNAPASSVKVPTGVTTFNLFPACPTDWSPVNSAAGRYIVGLPANGAPSATFGGKALTPGENRTHTHSMNGTMGFPEHNIAGASGCCAHGYAGSGDTGFSGNTAPDDSISYDSATQAPYYTATFCRKN
;
A
#
# COMPACT_ATOMS: atom_id res chain seq x y z
N MET A 1 -30.29 72.08 38.12
CA MET A 1 -31.21 71.05 37.58
C MET A 1 -30.57 70.45 36.34
N SER A 2 -29.89 69.31 36.48
CA SER A 2 -29.16 68.65 35.39
C SER A 2 -30.07 67.68 34.64
N MET A 3 -30.19 67.86 33.33
CA MET A 3 -30.87 66.94 32.40
C MET A 3 -29.97 65.74 32.08
N ASN A 4 -30.48 64.52 32.32
CA ASN A 4 -29.89 63.28 31.85
C ASN A 4 -30.39 62.97 30.42
N CYS A 5 -29.45 62.78 29.49
CA CYS A 5 -29.72 62.32 28.14
C CYS A 5 -29.26 60.85 28.02
N SER A 6 -30.21 59.91 28.09
CA SER A 6 -29.95 58.49 27.82
C SER A 6 -29.90 58.24 26.31
N ARG A 7 -28.73 57.83 25.81
CA ARG A 7 -28.57 57.30 24.45
C ARG A 7 -28.77 55.79 24.46
N ALA A 8 -29.80 55.33 23.75
CA ALA A 8 -29.96 53.92 23.40
C ALA A 8 -28.98 53.56 22.29
N LEU A 9 -28.07 52.61 22.54
CA LEU A 9 -27.27 51.96 21.49
C LEU A 9 -28.12 50.86 20.84
N ALA A 10 -28.42 51.00 19.56
CA ALA A 10 -28.92 49.91 18.74
C ALA A 10 -27.74 49.03 18.30
N VAL A 11 -27.69 47.79 18.80
CA VAL A 11 -26.74 46.78 18.33
C VAL A 11 -27.33 46.14 17.07
N ILE A 12 -26.78 46.48 15.91
CA ILE A 12 -27.08 45.81 14.64
C ILE A 12 -26.28 44.50 14.63
N ALA A 13 -26.95 43.37 14.87
CA ALA A 13 -26.38 42.05 14.68
C ALA A 13 -26.30 41.76 13.17
N LEU A 14 -25.09 41.79 12.59
CA LEU A 14 -24.84 41.24 11.27
C LEU A 14 -24.96 39.72 11.35
N ILE A 15 -26.06 39.18 10.81
CA ILE A 15 -26.20 37.76 10.51
C ILE A 15 -25.24 37.45 9.37
N PHE A 16 -24.10 36.84 9.69
CA PHE A 16 -23.28 36.17 8.68
C PHE A 16 -24.08 34.96 8.19
N VAL A 17 -24.73 35.11 7.05
CA VAL A 17 -25.21 33.97 6.27
C VAL A 17 -23.95 33.25 5.80
N SER A 18 -23.56 32.19 6.50
CA SER A 18 -22.61 31.21 5.95
C SER A 18 -23.11 30.88 4.54
N PRO A 19 -22.28 30.98 3.48
CA PRO A 19 -22.70 30.53 2.18
C PRO A 19 -23.08 29.07 2.34
N ALA A 20 -24.37 28.78 2.27
CA ALA A 20 -24.86 27.42 2.20
C ALA A 20 -24.07 26.79 1.04
N MET A 21 -23.17 25.87 1.37
CA MET A 21 -22.51 25.04 0.36
C MET A 21 -23.64 24.51 -0.51
N ALA A 22 -23.61 24.87 -1.79
CA ALA A 22 -24.72 24.65 -2.69
C ALA A 22 -25.15 23.18 -2.61
N ALA A 23 -26.44 22.94 -2.36
CA ALA A 23 -26.98 21.60 -2.29
C ALA A 23 -26.58 20.83 -3.57
N ASP A 24 -25.83 19.74 -3.43
CA ASP A 24 -25.34 18.97 -4.57
C ASP A 24 -26.35 17.90 -5.04
N GLY A 25 -26.19 17.45 -6.28
CA GLY A 25 -27.04 16.44 -6.90
C GLY A 25 -26.61 14.99 -6.63
N MET A 26 -25.58 14.76 -5.80
CA MET A 26 -25.08 13.41 -5.58
C MET A 26 -26.09 12.59 -4.77
N PRO A 27 -26.35 11.32 -5.16
CA PRO A 27 -27.21 10.43 -4.39
C PRO A 27 -26.72 10.27 -2.95
N GLN A 28 -27.64 10.05 -2.02
CA GLN A 28 -27.29 9.62 -0.67
C GLN A 28 -26.39 8.38 -0.74
N PHE A 29 -25.47 8.25 0.22
CA PHE A 29 -24.49 7.18 0.33
C PHE A 29 -23.36 7.18 -0.72
N THR A 30 -23.32 8.20 -1.58
CA THR A 30 -22.14 8.52 -2.38
C THR A 30 -20.94 8.75 -1.47
N ILE A 31 -19.78 8.18 -1.81
CA ILE A 31 -18.51 8.34 -1.11
C ILE A 31 -17.52 9.08 -2.03
N ALA A 32 -16.90 10.14 -1.52
CA ALA A 32 -15.90 10.93 -2.25
C ALA A 32 -14.80 11.46 -1.32
N TYR A 33 -13.67 11.85 -1.92
CA TYR A 33 -12.58 12.54 -1.22
C TYR A 33 -12.82 14.06 -1.20
N PHE A 34 -12.54 14.69 -0.06
CA PHE A 34 -12.60 16.13 0.14
C PHE A 34 -11.29 16.65 0.73
N ASN A 35 -10.88 17.84 0.29
CA ASN A 35 -9.77 18.58 0.89
C ASN A 35 -10.30 19.37 2.10
N GLY A 36 -10.03 18.89 3.32
CA GLY A 36 -10.56 19.45 4.56
C GLY A 36 -11.82 18.74 5.05
N ASN A 37 -12.60 19.41 5.90
CA ASN A 37 -13.79 18.80 6.54
C ASN A 37 -14.87 18.39 5.51
N CYS A 38 -15.70 17.43 5.90
CA CYS A 38 -16.89 17.10 5.12
C CYS A 38 -17.84 18.31 5.05
N PRO A 39 -18.37 18.65 3.86
CA PRO A 39 -19.31 19.74 3.73
C PRO A 39 -20.68 19.39 4.31
N ASP A 40 -21.55 20.38 4.47
CA ASP A 40 -22.91 20.17 4.98
C ASP A 40 -23.67 19.09 4.20
N GLY A 41 -24.32 18.19 4.93
CA GLY A 41 -25.01 17.04 4.36
C GLY A 41 -24.09 15.89 3.94
N TRP A 42 -22.81 15.94 4.30
CA TRP A 42 -21.85 14.85 4.23
C TRP A 42 -21.24 14.58 5.61
N ASP A 43 -20.86 13.33 5.89
CA ASP A 43 -20.10 12.98 7.10
C ASP A 43 -18.99 11.97 6.81
N ASN A 44 -18.01 11.87 7.73
CA ASN A 44 -16.98 10.84 7.70
C ASN A 44 -17.15 9.81 8.83
N THR A 45 -18.03 10.07 9.80
CA THR A 45 -18.26 9.19 10.96
C THR A 45 -18.85 7.86 10.54
N SER A 46 -19.71 7.87 9.51
CA SER A 46 -20.33 6.66 8.95
C SER A 46 -19.35 5.81 8.13
N LEU A 47 -18.14 6.32 7.88
CA LEU A 47 -17.05 5.67 7.15
C LEU A 47 -15.79 5.52 8.00
N ALA A 48 -15.93 5.39 9.32
CA ALA A 48 -14.78 5.28 10.23
C ALA A 48 -13.78 4.18 9.84
N SER A 49 -14.26 3.07 9.27
CA SER A 49 -13.42 1.96 8.81
C SER A 49 -12.63 2.26 7.52
N ALA A 50 -12.96 3.33 6.79
CA ALA A 50 -12.22 3.79 5.61
C ALA A 50 -11.08 4.77 5.96
N ASN A 51 -11.04 5.30 7.20
CA ASN A 51 -10.00 6.23 7.63
C ASN A 51 -8.62 5.59 7.56
N GLY A 52 -7.65 6.30 6.95
CA GLY A 52 -6.29 5.78 6.76
C GLY A 52 -6.17 4.70 5.69
N ARG A 53 -7.16 4.53 4.82
CA ARG A 53 -7.21 3.50 3.78
C ARG A 53 -7.57 4.09 2.41
N PHE A 54 -7.16 3.39 1.37
CA PHE A 54 -7.57 3.65 0.00
C PHE A 54 -8.96 3.10 -0.29
N LEU A 55 -9.77 3.85 -1.02
CA LEU A 55 -11.00 3.31 -1.60
C LEU A 55 -10.68 2.38 -2.77
N LEU A 56 -11.21 1.16 -2.71
CA LEU A 56 -11.06 0.14 -3.74
C LEU A 56 -12.43 -0.30 -4.25
N PRO A 57 -12.68 -0.32 -5.56
CA PRO A 57 -13.94 -0.82 -6.11
C PRO A 57 -14.18 -2.29 -5.75
N THR A 58 -15.36 -2.63 -5.25
CA THR A 58 -15.82 -4.02 -5.09
C THR A 58 -16.68 -4.47 -6.27
N ILE A 59 -16.84 -5.78 -6.44
CA ILE A 59 -17.84 -6.33 -7.38
C ILE A 59 -19.25 -6.10 -6.85
N LEU A 60 -20.22 -5.96 -7.76
CA LEU A 60 -21.65 -5.95 -7.39
C LEU A 60 -21.98 -7.18 -6.52
N GLY A 61 -22.62 -6.95 -5.37
CA GLY A 61 -22.97 -8.02 -4.42
C GLY A 61 -21.81 -8.58 -3.59
N GLY A 62 -20.57 -8.15 -3.83
CA GLY A 62 -19.38 -8.58 -3.08
C GLY A 62 -19.26 -7.99 -1.67
N GLY A 63 -20.26 -7.24 -1.22
CA GLY A 63 -20.23 -6.50 0.04
C GLY A 63 -19.41 -5.22 -0.06
N SER A 64 -19.97 -4.16 0.53
CA SER A 64 -19.28 -2.92 0.87
C SER A 64 -18.76 -3.00 2.30
N GLY A 65 -17.61 -2.38 2.57
CA GLY A 65 -17.10 -2.31 3.94
C GLY A 65 -16.07 -3.35 4.31
N ALA A 66 -15.71 -4.25 3.39
CA ALA A 66 -14.54 -5.09 3.59
C ALA A 66 -13.27 -4.22 3.52
N PHE A 67 -12.27 -4.56 4.31
CA PHE A 67 -10.98 -3.86 4.29
C PHE A 67 -9.84 -4.86 4.45
N SER A 68 -8.63 -4.44 4.06
CA SER A 68 -7.41 -5.21 4.22
C SER A 68 -6.25 -4.31 4.65
N GLY A 69 -5.32 -4.87 5.41
CA GLY A 69 -4.18 -4.17 6.01
C GLY A 69 -4.52 -3.38 7.27
N GLU A 70 -3.51 -2.81 7.91
CA GLU A 70 -3.68 -1.85 9.01
C GLU A 70 -3.87 -0.43 8.48
N ALA A 71 -4.75 0.36 9.11
CA ALA A 71 -5.00 1.73 8.69
C ALA A 71 -3.78 2.63 8.94
N LEU A 72 -3.48 3.52 7.98
CA LEU A 72 -2.42 4.50 8.14
C LEU A 72 -2.88 5.63 9.07
N SER A 73 -2.04 5.97 10.04
CA SER A 73 -2.21 7.20 10.82
C SER A 73 -1.82 8.45 10.00
N SER A 74 -2.11 9.65 10.52
CA SER A 74 -1.81 10.90 9.80
C SER A 74 -0.31 11.02 9.53
N GLN A 75 0.05 11.32 8.27
CA GLN A 75 1.42 11.46 7.80
C GLN A 75 2.31 10.22 8.03
N GLN A 76 1.71 9.07 8.35
CA GLN A 76 2.46 7.84 8.50
C GLN A 76 2.93 7.35 7.13
N GLN A 77 4.24 7.20 7.03
CA GLN A 77 4.85 6.55 5.90
C GLN A 77 4.65 5.03 6.01
N PRO A 78 4.12 4.35 4.98
CA PRO A 78 4.04 2.91 4.99
C PRO A 78 5.43 2.28 4.97
N THR A 79 5.54 1.19 5.72
CA THR A 79 6.76 0.38 5.83
C THR A 79 6.53 -1.02 5.28
N HIS A 80 7.59 -1.61 4.73
CA HIS A 80 7.60 -2.94 4.17
C HIS A 80 8.80 -3.73 4.69
N GLN A 81 8.60 -5.05 4.80
CA GLN A 81 9.56 -5.99 5.36
C GLN A 81 9.39 -7.37 4.74
N HIS A 82 10.50 -8.13 4.73
CA HIS A 82 10.52 -9.56 4.48
C HIS A 82 11.04 -10.27 5.74
N ALA A 83 10.28 -11.21 6.29
CA ALA A 83 10.67 -11.94 7.50
C ALA A 83 11.89 -12.84 7.28
N LYS A 84 12.00 -13.39 6.07
CA LYS A 84 13.04 -14.37 5.74
C LYS A 84 13.74 -13.99 4.45
N ALA A 85 15.03 -14.25 4.42
CA ALA A 85 15.91 -14.17 3.26
C ALA A 85 16.70 -15.48 3.22
N THR A 86 16.55 -16.26 2.15
CA THR A 86 17.22 -17.55 2.00
C THR A 86 17.91 -17.66 0.66
N GLY A 87 19.09 -18.25 0.63
CA GLY A 87 19.86 -18.38 -0.59
C GLY A 87 20.95 -19.43 -0.48
N THR A 88 21.79 -19.48 -1.51
CA THR A 88 22.97 -20.34 -1.55
C THR A 88 24.19 -19.57 -2.01
N ILE A 89 25.34 -20.01 -1.51
CA ILE A 89 26.65 -19.60 -1.99
C ILE A 89 27.48 -20.85 -2.25
N THR A 90 28.11 -20.91 -3.42
CA THR A 90 28.94 -22.05 -3.81
C THR A 90 30.38 -21.58 -3.96
N THR A 91 31.23 -21.99 -3.02
CA THR A 91 32.66 -21.70 -3.06
C THR A 91 33.37 -22.72 -3.93
N SER A 92 34.31 -22.28 -4.78
CA SER A 92 35.13 -23.20 -5.57
C SER A 92 36.02 -24.07 -4.67
N SER A 93 36.29 -25.30 -5.11
CA SER A 93 37.30 -26.17 -4.47
C SER A 93 38.71 -25.79 -4.92
N LYS A 94 39.64 -25.75 -3.97
CA LYS A 94 41.07 -25.59 -4.19
C LYS A 94 41.83 -26.81 -3.68
N GLU A 95 42.89 -27.15 -4.40
CA GLU A 95 43.76 -28.27 -4.11
C GLU A 95 45.18 -27.78 -3.79
N TYR A 96 45.83 -28.45 -2.85
CA TYR A 96 47.18 -28.12 -2.43
C TYR A 96 48.04 -29.40 -2.30
N VAL A 97 49.33 -29.24 -2.59
CA VAL A 97 50.34 -30.31 -2.43
C VAL A 97 50.86 -30.30 -0.99
N LEU A 98 50.12 -30.95 -0.09
CA LEU A 98 50.45 -31.09 1.33
C LEU A 98 49.85 -32.38 1.91
N ILE A 99 50.29 -32.79 3.10
CA ILE A 99 49.71 -33.97 3.80
C ILE A 99 48.25 -33.65 4.17
N GLY A 100 47.30 -34.36 3.57
CA GLY A 100 45.88 -34.27 3.92
C GLY A 100 45.56 -34.99 5.25
N GLY A 101 44.61 -34.45 6.01
CA GLY A 101 43.97 -35.19 7.12
C GLY A 101 44.38 -34.84 8.55
N CYS A 102 45.31 -33.91 8.80
CA CYS A 102 45.51 -33.36 10.15
C CYS A 102 46.00 -31.91 10.17
N CYS A 103 45.60 -31.18 11.22
CA CYS A 103 46.12 -29.86 11.61
C CYS A 103 45.68 -28.66 10.75
N ASN A 104 44.77 -28.83 9.81
CA ASN A 104 44.19 -27.76 8.98
C ASN A 104 42.68 -27.56 9.22
N ASP A 105 42.17 -28.06 10.35
CA ASP A 105 40.74 -28.14 10.69
C ASP A 105 40.06 -26.77 10.92
N SER A 106 40.83 -25.68 10.77
CA SER A 106 40.36 -24.30 10.88
C SER A 106 40.11 -23.63 9.52
N LEU A 107 40.44 -24.30 8.42
CA LEU A 107 40.20 -23.79 7.06
C LEU A 107 38.75 -24.03 6.64
N GLY A 108 38.20 -23.11 5.85
CA GLY A 108 36.87 -23.29 5.27
C GLY A 108 36.86 -24.40 4.23
N ASP A 109 35.85 -25.26 4.28
CA ASP A 109 35.61 -26.26 3.24
C ASP A 109 35.02 -25.60 1.99
N SER A 110 35.26 -26.21 0.83
CA SER A 110 34.55 -25.86 -0.39
C SER A 110 33.22 -26.58 -0.45
N GLY A 111 32.19 -25.90 -0.94
CA GLY A 111 30.92 -26.53 -1.22
C GLY A 111 29.82 -25.51 -1.47
N THR A 112 28.59 -26.01 -1.44
CA THR A 112 27.40 -25.16 -1.46
C THR A 112 26.89 -25.00 -0.05
N TYR A 113 26.84 -23.77 0.42
CA TYR A 113 26.33 -23.38 1.72
C TYR A 113 24.98 -22.71 1.57
N THR A 114 24.05 -23.03 2.47
CA THR A 114 22.80 -22.30 2.59
C THR A 114 23.01 -21.07 3.44
N MET A 115 22.38 -19.97 3.04
CA MET A 115 22.30 -18.75 3.83
C MET A 115 20.86 -18.49 4.23
N ALA A 116 20.68 -18.05 5.48
CA ALA A 116 19.41 -17.64 6.02
C ALA A 116 19.59 -16.36 6.83
N GLY A 117 18.61 -15.46 6.74
CA GLY A 117 18.57 -14.21 7.48
C GLY A 117 17.20 -13.55 7.36
N SER A 118 17.14 -12.26 7.66
CA SER A 118 15.94 -11.43 7.50
C SER A 118 16.31 -10.10 6.85
N ALA A 119 15.34 -9.46 6.21
CA ALA A 119 15.50 -8.10 5.73
C ALA A 119 15.04 -7.12 6.82
N LYS A 120 15.74 -5.98 6.94
CA LYS A 120 15.28 -4.88 7.79
C LYS A 120 14.04 -4.25 7.18
N THR A 121 13.14 -3.78 8.04
CA THR A 121 12.02 -2.93 7.65
C THR A 121 12.53 -1.67 6.94
N ALA A 122 11.90 -1.33 5.82
CA ALA A 122 12.21 -0.13 5.05
C ALA A 122 10.93 0.60 4.65
N SER A 123 11.04 1.87 4.28
CA SER A 123 9.91 2.60 3.72
C SER A 123 9.55 2.11 2.32
N ALA A 124 8.25 2.15 1.98
CA ALA A 124 7.76 2.03 0.60
C ALA A 124 8.36 3.05 -0.39
N ALA A 125 8.74 4.24 0.11
CA ALA A 125 9.02 5.43 -0.68
C ALA A 125 7.91 5.82 -1.71
N LEU A 126 6.70 5.28 -1.56
CA LEU A 126 5.56 5.63 -2.38
C LEU A 126 5.03 7.02 -1.97
N PRO A 127 4.68 7.90 -2.93
CA PRO A 127 4.11 9.20 -2.63
C PRO A 127 2.61 9.05 -2.27
N TYR A 128 2.22 9.59 -1.11
CA TYR A 128 0.84 9.55 -0.62
C TYR A 128 0.33 10.97 -0.35
N ILE A 129 -0.98 11.14 -0.47
CA ILE A 129 -1.70 12.32 0.00
C ILE A 129 -2.93 11.88 0.79
N GLN A 130 -3.22 12.57 1.89
CA GLN A 130 -4.36 12.29 2.74
C GLN A 130 -5.47 13.30 2.46
N TYR A 131 -6.63 12.79 2.07
CA TYR A 131 -7.88 13.54 1.95
C TYR A 131 -8.91 12.92 2.89
N ASN A 132 -9.89 13.71 3.32
CA ASN A 132 -11.01 13.18 4.08
C ASN A 132 -11.94 12.42 3.15
N VAL A 133 -12.29 11.20 3.52
CA VAL A 133 -13.35 10.44 2.85
C VAL A 133 -14.68 10.81 3.50
N CYS A 134 -15.61 11.31 2.71
CA CYS A 134 -16.93 11.70 3.19
C CYS A 134 -18.01 10.94 2.43
N MET A 135 -19.11 10.66 3.14
CA MET A 135 -20.32 10.07 2.62
C MET A 135 -21.47 11.06 2.61
N LYS A 136 -22.23 11.11 1.52
CA LYS A 136 -23.44 11.90 1.41
C LYS A 136 -24.53 11.36 2.33
N GLN A 137 -25.04 12.21 3.22
CA GLN A 137 -26.13 11.90 4.15
C GLN A 137 -27.48 12.47 3.69
N ASN A 138 -27.46 13.67 3.11
CA ASN A 138 -28.69 14.33 2.69
C ASN A 138 -29.18 13.79 1.33
N ALA A 139 -30.50 13.89 1.11
CA ALA A 139 -31.08 13.61 -0.20
C ALA A 139 -30.49 14.55 -1.29
N PRO A 140 -30.39 14.09 -2.54
CA PRO A 140 -29.87 14.90 -3.64
C PRO A 140 -30.76 16.12 -3.90
N ALA A 141 -30.15 17.26 -4.20
CA ALA A 141 -30.87 18.44 -4.65
C ALA A 141 -31.50 18.18 -6.03
N SER A 142 -32.83 18.24 -6.12
CA SER A 142 -33.56 17.94 -7.36
C SER A 142 -33.23 18.88 -8.53
N SER A 143 -32.79 20.10 -8.21
CA SER A 143 -32.39 21.15 -9.15
C SER A 143 -30.98 20.97 -9.72
N VAL A 144 -30.14 20.12 -9.11
CA VAL A 144 -28.75 19.91 -9.54
C VAL A 144 -28.62 18.53 -10.20
N LYS A 145 -28.24 18.51 -11.48
CA LYS A 145 -28.06 17.27 -12.24
C LYS A 145 -26.59 16.86 -12.20
N VAL A 146 -26.34 15.58 -11.90
CA VAL A 146 -25.02 14.97 -12.04
C VAL A 146 -24.78 14.65 -13.51
N PRO A 147 -23.66 15.07 -14.12
CA PRO A 147 -23.34 14.74 -15.50
C PRO A 147 -23.26 13.23 -15.75
N THR A 148 -23.79 12.79 -16.90
CA THR A 148 -23.62 11.41 -17.40
C THR A 148 -22.14 11.04 -17.48
N GLY A 149 -21.82 9.80 -17.11
CA GLY A 149 -20.46 9.28 -17.12
C GLY A 149 -19.64 9.55 -15.86
N VAL A 150 -20.11 10.43 -14.94
CA VAL A 150 -19.47 10.61 -13.63
C VAL A 150 -19.43 9.29 -12.90
N THR A 151 -18.28 8.95 -12.33
CA THR A 151 -18.08 7.78 -11.50
C THR A 151 -17.81 8.15 -10.05
N THR A 152 -18.37 7.38 -9.13
CA THR A 152 -18.21 7.59 -7.69
C THR A 152 -18.30 6.28 -6.93
N PHE A 153 -17.77 6.25 -5.73
CA PHE A 153 -18.02 5.16 -4.79
C PHE A 153 -19.42 5.34 -4.15
N ASN A 154 -20.04 4.24 -3.77
CA ASN A 154 -21.31 4.18 -3.08
C ASN A 154 -21.22 3.16 -1.94
N LEU A 155 -21.78 3.49 -0.78
CA LEU A 155 -21.73 2.58 0.37
C LEU A 155 -22.54 1.31 0.11
N PHE A 156 -23.68 1.36 -0.58
CA PHE A 156 -24.47 0.14 -0.74
C PHE A 156 -23.95 -0.78 -1.84
N PRO A 157 -24.19 -2.11 -1.73
CA PRO A 157 -23.80 -3.08 -2.75
C PRO A 157 -24.38 -2.78 -4.14
N ALA A 158 -25.53 -2.12 -4.22
CA ALA A 158 -26.17 -1.71 -5.48
C ALA A 158 -25.95 -0.22 -5.75
N CYS A 159 -25.91 0.14 -7.03
CA CYS A 159 -25.88 1.53 -7.45
C CYS A 159 -27.25 2.20 -7.30
N PRO A 160 -27.30 3.53 -7.06
CA PRO A 160 -28.54 4.28 -7.03
C PRO A 160 -29.32 4.19 -8.34
N THR A 161 -30.61 4.55 -8.31
CA THR A 161 -31.44 4.65 -9.52
C THR A 161 -30.76 5.52 -10.57
N ASP A 162 -30.73 5.04 -11.81
CA ASP A 162 -30.12 5.72 -12.97
C ASP A 162 -28.57 5.82 -12.90
N TRP A 163 -27.96 4.87 -12.18
CA TRP A 163 -26.53 4.58 -12.17
C TRP A 163 -26.29 3.09 -12.44
N SER A 164 -25.15 2.77 -13.02
CA SER A 164 -24.73 1.39 -13.31
C SER A 164 -23.41 1.04 -12.63
N PRO A 165 -23.20 -0.21 -12.18
CA PRO A 165 -21.93 -0.63 -11.59
C PRO A 165 -20.82 -0.67 -12.66
N VAL A 166 -19.61 -0.31 -12.26
CA VAL A 166 -18.40 -0.37 -13.11
C VAL A 166 -17.60 -1.61 -12.73
N ASN A 167 -18.08 -2.77 -13.15
CA ASN A 167 -17.49 -4.07 -12.76
C ASN A 167 -16.04 -4.26 -13.25
N SER A 168 -15.63 -3.61 -14.35
CA SER A 168 -14.25 -3.66 -14.84
C SER A 168 -13.22 -3.04 -13.89
N ALA A 169 -13.68 -2.19 -12.96
CA ALA A 169 -12.84 -1.55 -11.96
C ALA A 169 -12.68 -2.38 -10.68
N ALA A 170 -13.48 -3.44 -10.49
CA ALA A 170 -13.47 -4.22 -9.27
C ALA A 170 -12.08 -4.77 -8.94
N GLY A 171 -11.62 -4.55 -7.70
CA GLY A 171 -10.31 -4.96 -7.22
C GLY A 171 -9.13 -4.18 -7.81
N ARG A 172 -9.37 -3.01 -8.45
CA ARG A 172 -8.33 -2.21 -9.10
C ARG A 172 -8.31 -0.79 -8.57
N TYR A 173 -7.12 -0.28 -8.26
CA TYR A 173 -6.94 1.13 -7.94
C TYR A 173 -7.26 2.00 -9.16
N ILE A 174 -8.05 3.06 -8.93
CA ILE A 174 -8.43 4.00 -9.98
C ILE A 174 -7.31 5.04 -10.15
N VAL A 175 -6.92 5.29 -11.40
CA VAL A 175 -6.01 6.38 -11.76
C VAL A 175 -6.68 7.32 -12.75
N GLY A 176 -6.23 8.56 -12.79
CA GLY A 176 -6.67 9.53 -13.80
C GLY A 176 -6.31 9.06 -15.21
N LEU A 177 -7.19 9.36 -16.17
CA LEU A 177 -6.94 9.05 -17.58
C LEU A 177 -5.81 9.96 -18.12
N PRO A 178 -4.66 9.41 -18.56
CA PRO A 178 -3.62 10.22 -19.19
C PRO A 178 -4.09 10.73 -20.56
N ALA A 179 -3.41 11.75 -21.09
CA ALA A 179 -3.62 12.20 -22.46
C ALA A 179 -3.47 11.02 -23.44
N ASN A 180 -4.44 10.85 -24.35
CA ASN A 180 -4.53 9.75 -25.30
C ASN A 180 -4.69 8.34 -24.67
N GLY A 181 -5.02 8.26 -23.38
CA GLY A 181 -5.34 7.00 -22.73
C GLY A 181 -6.66 6.40 -23.22
N ALA A 182 -6.80 5.08 -23.10
CA ALA A 182 -8.06 4.39 -23.34
C ALA A 182 -8.88 4.31 -22.03
N PRO A 183 -10.10 4.87 -21.98
CA PRO A 183 -10.96 4.75 -20.81
C PRO A 183 -11.20 3.28 -20.44
N SER A 184 -11.21 2.97 -19.14
CA SER A 184 -11.39 1.61 -18.59
C SER A 184 -10.33 0.58 -19.02
N ALA A 185 -9.21 1.01 -19.63
CA ALA A 185 -8.09 0.10 -19.84
C ALA A 185 -7.60 -0.44 -18.49
N THR A 186 -7.44 -1.76 -18.42
CA THR A 186 -6.86 -2.42 -17.25
C THR A 186 -5.37 -2.64 -17.50
N PHE A 187 -4.56 -2.34 -16.49
CA PHE A 187 -3.12 -2.54 -16.52
C PHE A 187 -2.63 -2.94 -15.13
N GLY A 188 -1.36 -3.33 -15.03
CA GLY A 188 -0.77 -3.88 -13.81
C GLY A 188 -1.13 -5.35 -13.60
N GLY A 189 -1.17 -5.77 -12.33
CA GLY A 189 -1.42 -7.15 -11.95
C GLY A 189 -2.90 -7.58 -11.99
N LYS A 190 -3.15 -8.78 -11.45
CA LYS A 190 -4.49 -9.33 -11.20
C LYS A 190 -5.27 -8.40 -10.26
N ALA A 191 -6.58 -8.28 -10.49
CA ALA A 191 -7.48 -7.57 -9.58
C ALA A 191 -7.46 -8.20 -8.17
N LEU A 192 -7.56 -7.38 -7.14
CA LEU A 192 -7.71 -7.80 -5.74
C LEU A 192 -9.10 -8.40 -5.51
N THR A 193 -9.18 -9.52 -4.79
CA THR A 193 -10.44 -9.97 -4.20
C THR A 193 -10.71 -9.21 -2.89
N PRO A 194 -11.98 -9.03 -2.47
CA PRO A 194 -12.28 -8.36 -1.21
C PRO A 194 -11.56 -9.01 -0.02
N GLY A 195 -10.86 -8.21 0.79
CA GLY A 195 -10.09 -8.70 1.94
C GLY A 195 -8.77 -9.40 1.59
N GLU A 196 -8.40 -9.47 0.31
CA GLU A 196 -7.10 -9.99 -0.12
C GLU A 196 -5.97 -9.16 0.50
N ASN A 197 -5.02 -9.84 1.14
CA ASN A 197 -3.71 -9.29 1.43
C ASN A 197 -2.73 -9.83 0.37
N ARG A 198 -2.18 -8.95 -0.48
CA ARG A 198 -1.29 -9.35 -1.56
C ARG A 198 0.17 -9.34 -1.13
N THR A 199 0.83 -10.47 -1.31
CA THR A 199 2.25 -10.63 -1.01
C THR A 199 3.12 -10.65 -2.26
N HIS A 200 4.42 -10.40 -2.10
CA HIS A 200 5.42 -10.55 -3.15
C HIS A 200 6.78 -10.96 -2.56
N THR A 201 7.70 -11.37 -3.43
CA THR A 201 9.08 -11.73 -3.08
C THR A 201 10.07 -10.92 -3.91
N HIS A 202 11.31 -10.83 -3.46
CA HIS A 202 12.43 -10.33 -4.26
C HIS A 202 13.47 -11.41 -4.44
N SER A 203 14.10 -11.43 -5.61
CA SER A 203 15.40 -12.07 -5.77
C SER A 203 16.47 -11.21 -5.10
N MET A 204 17.40 -11.85 -4.42
CA MET A 204 18.60 -11.23 -3.86
C MET A 204 19.82 -11.89 -4.45
N ASN A 205 20.84 -11.10 -4.76
CA ASN A 205 22.12 -11.58 -5.23
C ASN A 205 23.21 -10.58 -4.81
N GLY A 206 24.44 -11.06 -4.73
CA GLY A 206 25.58 -10.23 -4.38
C GLY A 206 26.86 -11.06 -4.39
N THR A 207 27.93 -10.47 -3.86
CA THR A 207 29.21 -11.13 -3.66
C THR A 207 29.56 -11.15 -2.18
N MET A 208 30.23 -12.21 -1.76
CA MET A 208 30.84 -12.33 -0.44
C MET A 208 32.33 -12.53 -0.65
N GLY A 209 33.14 -11.67 -0.04
CA GLY A 209 34.59 -11.81 -0.05
C GLY A 209 35.03 -12.87 0.95
N PHE A 210 35.67 -13.93 0.46
CA PHE A 210 36.32 -14.93 1.30
C PHE A 210 37.78 -14.54 1.52
N PRO A 211 38.22 -14.33 2.77
CA PRO A 211 39.58 -13.90 3.05
C PRO A 211 40.59 -14.97 2.62
N GLU A 212 41.79 -14.50 2.28
CA GLU A 212 42.92 -15.37 2.02
C GLU A 212 43.50 -15.89 3.34
N HIS A 213 43.86 -17.17 3.35
CA HIS A 213 44.57 -17.80 4.45
C HIS A 213 45.78 -18.56 3.92
N ASN A 214 46.92 -18.35 4.56
CA ASN A 214 48.13 -19.11 4.24
C ASN A 214 48.04 -20.50 4.87
N ILE A 215 48.42 -21.51 4.09
CA ILE A 215 48.47 -22.89 4.55
C ILE A 215 49.94 -23.30 4.62
N ALA A 216 50.40 -23.72 5.81
CA ALA A 216 51.72 -24.31 5.97
C ALA A 216 51.61 -25.83 5.80
N GLY A 217 52.16 -26.34 4.69
CA GLY A 217 52.15 -27.77 4.37
C GLY A 217 53.51 -28.44 4.55
N ALA A 218 53.53 -29.67 5.06
CA ALA A 218 54.65 -30.59 4.87
C ALA A 218 54.52 -31.31 3.51
N SER A 219 55.63 -31.78 2.93
CA SER A 219 55.62 -32.52 1.66
C SER A 219 54.69 -33.73 1.74
N GLY A 220 53.67 -33.75 0.90
CA GLY A 220 52.67 -34.82 0.80
C GLY A 220 51.86 -34.64 -0.49
N CYS A 221 50.95 -35.57 -0.79
CA CYS A 221 50.05 -35.40 -1.94
C CYS A 221 48.61 -35.10 -1.52
N CYS A 222 48.00 -34.26 -2.36
CA CYS A 222 46.59 -34.35 -2.74
C CYS A 222 45.59 -33.91 -1.65
N ALA A 223 45.85 -32.80 -0.95
CA ALA A 223 44.85 -32.23 -0.06
C ALA A 223 43.84 -31.41 -0.88
N HIS A 224 42.55 -31.70 -0.72
CA HIS A 224 41.46 -31.16 -1.53
C HIS A 224 40.29 -30.68 -0.68
N GLY A 225 39.36 -29.94 -1.28
CA GLY A 225 38.10 -29.57 -0.63
C GLY A 225 38.19 -28.30 0.20
N TYR A 226 39.23 -27.49 0.01
CA TYR A 226 39.35 -26.18 0.64
C TYR A 226 38.59 -25.11 -0.15
N ALA A 227 37.90 -24.20 0.53
CA ALA A 227 37.26 -23.06 -0.10
C ALA A 227 38.31 -22.17 -0.80
N GLY A 228 37.99 -21.75 -2.02
CA GLY A 228 38.72 -20.66 -2.67
C GLY A 228 38.48 -19.31 -1.97
N SER A 229 39.54 -18.51 -1.87
CA SER A 229 39.46 -17.10 -1.48
C SER A 229 38.92 -16.22 -2.63
N GLY A 230 38.60 -14.97 -2.29
CA GLY A 230 38.11 -13.96 -3.22
C GLY A 230 36.59 -13.83 -3.22
N ASP A 231 36.08 -13.02 -4.15
CA ASP A 231 34.65 -12.73 -4.26
C ASP A 231 33.89 -13.92 -4.83
N THR A 232 32.98 -14.47 -4.03
CA THR A 232 32.07 -15.53 -4.46
C THR A 232 30.64 -15.00 -4.52
N GLY A 233 29.97 -15.21 -5.65
CA GLY A 233 28.58 -14.81 -5.83
C GLY A 233 27.62 -15.65 -4.98
N PHE A 234 26.59 -15.01 -4.44
CA PHE A 234 25.44 -15.69 -3.85
C PHE A 234 24.15 -15.27 -4.55
N SER A 235 23.14 -16.12 -4.46
CA SER A 235 21.79 -15.82 -4.92
C SER A 235 20.75 -16.41 -3.98
N GLY A 236 19.59 -15.80 -3.92
CA GLY A 236 18.50 -16.24 -3.08
C GLY A 236 17.22 -15.46 -3.31
N ASN A 237 16.26 -15.68 -2.42
CA ASN A 237 14.97 -15.04 -2.44
C ASN A 237 14.60 -14.58 -1.03
N THR A 238 13.87 -13.48 -0.96
CA THR A 238 13.15 -13.09 0.25
C THR A 238 11.78 -13.77 0.28
N ALA A 239 11.22 -13.96 1.47
CA ALA A 239 9.87 -14.43 1.67
C ALA A 239 9.05 -13.43 2.49
N PRO A 240 7.72 -13.35 2.24
CA PRO A 240 6.84 -12.45 2.98
C PRO A 240 6.89 -12.74 4.49
N ASP A 241 6.55 -11.71 5.27
CA ASP A 241 6.26 -11.90 6.69
C ASP A 241 4.77 -12.27 6.88
N ASP A 242 4.48 -13.56 6.92
CA ASP A 242 3.10 -14.05 7.11
C ASP A 242 2.56 -13.82 8.52
N SER A 243 3.42 -13.36 9.46
CA SER A 243 3.00 -13.03 10.83
C SER A 243 2.39 -11.64 10.95
N ILE A 244 2.48 -10.82 9.89
CA ILE A 244 1.95 -9.46 9.91
C ILE A 244 1.00 -9.20 8.74
N SER A 245 -0.16 -8.62 9.05
CA SER A 245 -1.20 -8.32 8.08
C SER A 245 -0.92 -7.00 7.36
N TYR A 246 0.10 -6.98 6.50
CA TYR A 246 0.34 -5.86 5.57
C TYR A 246 0.36 -6.35 4.13
N ASP A 247 -0.24 -5.57 3.22
CA ASP A 247 -0.05 -5.71 1.77
C ASP A 247 1.39 -5.31 1.44
N SER A 248 2.28 -6.28 1.32
CA SER A 248 3.69 -5.99 1.01
C SER A 248 3.86 -5.46 -0.43
N ALA A 249 2.97 -5.82 -1.36
CA ALA A 249 3.12 -5.47 -2.77
C ALA A 249 2.82 -4.00 -3.08
N THR A 250 1.90 -3.37 -2.35
CA THR A 250 1.50 -1.97 -2.58
C THR A 250 1.47 -1.12 -1.31
N GLN A 251 1.54 -1.74 -0.12
CA GLN A 251 1.44 -1.09 1.20
C GLN A 251 0.24 -0.16 1.33
N ALA A 252 -0.79 -0.41 0.54
CA ALA A 252 -1.98 0.39 0.45
C ALA A 252 -3.11 -0.37 1.17
N PRO A 253 -3.30 -0.14 2.48
CA PRO A 253 -4.47 -0.68 3.15
C PRO A 253 -5.70 -0.09 2.46
N TYR A 254 -6.72 -0.91 2.24
CA TYR A 254 -7.87 -0.48 1.46
C TYR A 254 -9.19 -0.79 2.13
N TYR A 255 -10.22 -0.07 1.72
CA TYR A 255 -11.62 -0.22 2.07
C TYR A 255 -12.42 -0.40 0.78
N THR A 256 -13.27 -1.40 0.72
CA THR A 256 -14.03 -1.72 -0.49
C THR A 256 -15.40 -1.04 -0.51
N ALA A 257 -15.74 -0.45 -1.65
CA ALA A 257 -17.04 0.18 -1.89
C ALA A 257 -17.50 -0.04 -3.33
N THR A 258 -18.81 0.02 -3.56
CA THR A 258 -19.37 -0.17 -4.91
C THR A 258 -19.00 1.01 -5.78
N PHE A 259 -18.46 0.77 -6.96
CA PHE A 259 -18.11 1.84 -7.89
C PHE A 259 -19.18 1.98 -8.97
N CYS A 260 -19.83 3.14 -9.00
CA CYS A 260 -21.01 3.41 -9.79
C CYS A 260 -20.74 4.50 -10.82
N ARG A 261 -21.33 4.38 -12.01
CA ARG A 261 -21.30 5.38 -13.07
C ARG A 261 -22.70 5.89 -13.35
N LYS A 262 -22.84 7.21 -13.47
CA LYS A 262 -24.06 7.87 -13.90
C LYS A 262 -24.37 7.50 -15.36
N ASN A 263 -25.58 7.03 -15.65
CA ASN A 263 -26.03 6.69 -17.00
C ASN A 263 -26.28 7.92 -17.88
#